data_AF-F8A2J4-F1
#
_entry.id   AF-F8A2J4-F1
#
_cell.length_a   1.000
_cell.length_b   1.000
_cell.length_c   1.000
_cell.angle_alpha   90.00
_cell.angle_beta   90.00
_cell.angle_gamma   90.00
#
_symmetry.space_group_name_H-M   'P 1'
#
loop_
_entity.id
_entity.type
_entity.pdbx_description
1 polymer ?
#
loop_
_entity_poly.entity_id
_entity_poly.type
_entity_poly.pdbx_seq_one_letter_code
_entity_poly.pdbx_strand_id
1 'polypeptide(L)'
;MGGVVVVRGLASVRATRHGVRVTPTPLRRPRPHHVLAAGALGLALLLAGCDAADDARQVVDDAAQQAQDGLAEARAALDQLGTTVDDARTRAEDLRDQVEELAPARRKEAQAALDEATAALADARAAVESADGDASAEAEAALAAARTRVEDAQAELEKVAADAGGTAADGLSGLADQLQDVADELRTASGS
;
A
#
# COMPACT_ATOMS: atom_id res chain seq x y z
N MET A 1 -22.57 -19.68 59.47
CA MET A 1 -22.88 -20.97 58.81
C MET A 1 -22.79 -20.69 57.32
N GLY A 2 -21.75 -21.05 56.58
CA GLY A 2 -20.94 -22.26 56.59
C GLY A 2 -21.18 -22.95 55.24
N GLY A 3 -20.20 -22.93 54.33
CA GLY A 3 -20.36 -23.56 53.02
C GLY A 3 -19.30 -23.17 51.99
N VAL A 4 -18.05 -23.54 52.26
CA VAL A 4 -16.97 -23.62 51.26
C VAL A 4 -17.15 -24.93 50.49
N VAL A 5 -17.12 -24.90 49.16
CA VAL A 5 -16.75 -26.08 48.36
C VAL A 5 -15.81 -25.67 47.23
N VAL A 6 -14.56 -26.09 47.42
CA VAL A 6 -13.48 -26.15 46.44
C VAL A 6 -13.68 -27.42 45.61
N VAL A 7 -13.58 -27.36 44.28
CA VAL A 7 -13.20 -28.53 43.47
C VAL A 7 -12.16 -28.13 42.43
N ARG A 8 -10.94 -28.61 42.68
CA ARG A 8 -9.79 -28.70 41.77
C ARG A 8 -10.13 -29.55 40.56
N GLY A 9 -9.77 -29.07 39.37
CA GLY A 9 -9.69 -29.88 38.15
C GLY A 9 -8.31 -29.74 37.50
N LEU A 10 -7.32 -30.43 38.05
CA LEU A 10 -6.01 -30.64 37.42
C LEU A 10 -6.17 -31.79 36.41
N ALA A 11 -6.20 -31.49 35.12
CA ALA A 11 -6.03 -32.49 34.07
C ALA A 11 -4.62 -32.33 33.46
N SER A 12 -3.70 -33.11 34.02
CA SER A 12 -2.41 -33.40 33.41
C SER A 12 -2.63 -34.54 32.42
N VAL A 13 -2.42 -34.31 31.12
CA VAL A 13 -2.26 -35.38 30.13
C VAL A 13 -0.87 -35.25 29.53
N ARG A 14 -0.08 -36.29 29.79
CA ARG A 14 1.29 -36.52 29.34
C ARG A 14 1.22 -37.71 28.39
N ALA A 15 1.52 -37.51 27.11
CA ALA A 15 1.79 -38.58 26.14
C ALA A 15 2.74 -38.04 25.05
N THR A 16 4.05 -38.27 25.12
CA THR A 16 4.84 -39.45 24.68
C THR A 16 5.11 -39.51 23.16
N ARG A 17 6.37 -39.19 22.82
CA ARG A 17 7.27 -39.75 21.77
C ARG A 17 6.78 -39.92 20.33
N HIS A 18 7.50 -39.27 19.41
CA HIS A 18 8.38 -39.85 18.37
C HIS A 18 8.73 -38.67 17.43
N GLY A 19 9.97 -38.26 17.20
CA GLY A 19 11.11 -39.08 16.81
C GLY A 19 11.25 -39.13 15.29
N VAL A 20 11.39 -37.98 14.62
CA VAL A 20 11.98 -37.91 13.26
C VAL A 20 12.86 -36.67 13.15
N ARG A 21 14.18 -36.89 13.17
CA ARG A 21 15.16 -35.93 12.64
C ARG A 21 15.12 -36.06 11.14
N VAL A 22 14.71 -35.02 10.43
CA VAL A 22 15.00 -34.88 9.00
C VAL A 22 16.04 -33.79 8.88
N THR A 23 17.28 -34.21 8.60
CA THR A 23 18.36 -33.35 8.08
C THR A 23 18.24 -33.32 6.56
N PRO A 24 18.05 -32.14 5.96
CA PRO A 24 18.48 -31.90 4.59
C PRO A 24 19.60 -30.84 4.55
N THR A 25 20.78 -31.27 4.13
CA THR A 25 21.89 -30.41 3.68
C THR A 25 22.38 -31.02 2.36
N PRO A 26 22.97 -30.25 1.42
CA PRO A 26 22.51 -29.01 0.79
C PRO A 26 22.34 -29.22 -0.73
N LEU A 27 21.33 -28.63 -1.36
CA LEU A 27 21.32 -28.48 -2.82
C LEU A 27 21.61 -27.03 -3.19
N ARG A 28 22.91 -26.83 -3.43
CA ARG A 28 23.54 -25.77 -4.19
C ARG A 28 22.80 -25.57 -5.52
N ARG A 29 22.10 -24.44 -5.68
CA ARG A 29 21.64 -23.94 -6.98
C ARG A 29 21.86 -22.43 -7.09
N PRO A 30 22.09 -21.95 -8.32
CA PRO A 30 22.96 -20.83 -8.62
C PRO A 30 22.33 -19.49 -8.29
N ARG A 31 23.23 -18.56 -7.97
CA ARG A 31 22.99 -17.13 -7.75
C ARG A 31 22.22 -16.54 -8.95
N PRO A 32 21.09 -15.85 -8.73
CA PRO A 32 20.73 -14.78 -9.65
C PRO A 32 21.76 -13.67 -9.44
N HIS A 33 22.58 -13.46 -10.46
CA HIS A 33 23.29 -12.21 -10.59
C HIS A 33 22.24 -11.13 -10.83
N HIS A 34 21.73 -10.51 -9.76
CA HIS A 34 21.13 -9.19 -9.85
C HIS A 34 22.28 -8.22 -10.19
N VAL A 35 22.56 -8.10 -11.48
CA VAL A 35 23.31 -6.98 -12.01
C VAL A 35 22.35 -5.80 -11.98
N LEU A 36 22.23 -5.17 -10.82
CA LEU A 36 21.85 -3.75 -10.78
C LEU A 36 23.06 -3.00 -11.34
N ALA A 37 23.03 -2.75 -12.64
CA ALA A 37 23.95 -1.88 -13.34
C ALA A 37 23.63 -0.43 -12.96
N ALA A 38 23.88 -0.08 -11.69
CA ALA A 38 23.91 1.30 -11.26
C ALA A 38 25.27 1.90 -11.68
N GLY A 39 25.22 2.78 -12.67
CA GLY A 39 26.11 3.94 -12.81
C GLY A 39 27.61 3.67 -12.76
N ALA A 40 28.20 3.28 -13.90
CA ALA A 40 29.55 3.68 -14.27
C ALA A 40 29.77 3.42 -15.78
N LEU A 41 29.24 4.29 -16.64
CA LEU A 41 29.69 4.40 -18.03
C LEU A 41 31.10 5.00 -18.05
N GLY A 42 32.07 4.17 -17.65
CA GLY A 42 33.49 4.46 -17.72
C GLY A 42 33.97 4.31 -19.16
N LEU A 43 34.34 5.45 -19.75
CA LEU A 43 35.01 5.61 -21.04
C LEU A 43 36.09 4.55 -21.30
N ALA A 44 35.79 3.59 -22.18
CA ALA A 44 36.76 2.66 -22.75
C ALA A 44 36.49 2.35 -24.24
N LEU A 45 36.02 3.35 -25.00
CA LEU A 45 35.84 3.23 -26.46
C LEU A 45 36.90 4.07 -27.20
N LEU A 46 38.13 3.57 -27.18
CA LEU A 46 39.16 3.97 -28.15
C LEU A 46 39.50 2.70 -28.95
N LEU A 47 39.14 2.70 -30.25
CA LEU A 47 39.69 1.87 -31.34
C LEU A 47 38.87 0.69 -31.93
N ALA A 48 37.54 0.74 -31.98
CA ALA A 48 36.77 -0.18 -32.85
C ALA A 48 35.83 0.60 -33.78
N GLY A 49 35.63 0.08 -35.01
CA GLY A 49 35.13 0.81 -36.18
C GLY A 49 33.77 1.52 -36.05
N CYS A 50 33.47 2.39 -37.02
CA CYS A 50 32.26 3.23 -37.05
C CYS A 50 30.95 2.46 -36.81
N ASP A 51 30.83 1.21 -37.25
CA ASP A 51 29.62 0.40 -37.05
C ASP A 51 29.31 0.15 -35.56
N ALA A 52 30.33 -0.09 -34.73
CA ALA A 52 30.15 -0.31 -33.29
C ALA A 52 29.77 0.99 -32.53
N ALA A 53 30.09 2.16 -33.10
CA ALA A 53 29.70 3.44 -32.54
C ALA A 53 28.23 3.76 -32.86
N ASP A 54 27.74 3.37 -34.04
CA ASP A 54 26.34 3.54 -34.41
C ASP A 54 25.42 2.56 -33.66
N ASP A 55 25.84 1.30 -33.46
CA ASP A 55 25.13 0.34 -32.60
C ASP A 55 25.04 0.84 -31.14
N ALA A 56 26.13 1.39 -30.60
CA ALA A 56 26.15 1.92 -29.24
C ALA A 56 25.22 3.14 -29.08
N ARG A 57 25.11 3.99 -30.11
CA ARG A 57 24.16 5.12 -30.10
C ARG A 57 22.73 4.61 -30.13
N GLN A 58 22.43 3.64 -30.98
CA GLN A 58 21.10 3.07 -31.06
C GLN A 58 20.65 2.47 -29.73
N VAL A 59 21.52 1.72 -29.04
CA VAL A 59 21.20 1.17 -27.70
C VAL A 59 20.96 2.27 -26.67
N VAL A 60 21.72 3.36 -26.71
CA VAL A 60 21.52 4.51 -25.80
C VAL A 60 20.20 5.22 -26.10
N ASP A 61 19.87 5.41 -27.38
CA ASP A 61 18.62 6.04 -27.80
C ASP A 61 17.41 5.17 -27.42
N ASP A 62 17.48 3.86 -27.63
CA ASP A 62 16.44 2.90 -27.24
C ASP A 62 16.24 2.90 -25.71
N ALA A 63 17.34 2.92 -24.93
CA ALA A 63 17.27 2.98 -23.48
C ALA A 63 16.69 4.33 -22.99
N ALA A 64 17.04 5.43 -23.66
CA ALA A 64 16.50 6.75 -23.35
C ALA A 64 15.00 6.85 -23.68
N GLN A 65 14.55 6.20 -24.76
CA GLN A 65 13.13 6.11 -25.12
C GLN A 65 12.36 5.29 -24.09
N GLN A 66 12.86 4.09 -23.73
CA GLN A 66 12.24 3.25 -22.70
C GLN A 66 12.12 3.97 -21.35
N ALA A 67 13.15 4.73 -20.97
CA ALA A 67 13.10 5.53 -19.74
C ALA A 67 12.05 6.66 -19.83
N GLN A 68 11.90 7.30 -20.98
CA GLN A 68 10.88 8.35 -21.20
C GLN A 68 9.46 7.77 -21.17
N ASP A 69 9.25 6.62 -21.81
CA ASP A 69 7.96 5.93 -21.83
C ASP A 69 7.56 5.50 -20.41
N GLY A 70 8.50 4.91 -19.65
CA GLY A 70 8.26 4.53 -18.25
C GLY A 70 7.93 5.74 -17.36
N LEU A 71 8.56 6.89 -17.57
CA LEU A 71 8.24 8.12 -16.85
C LEU A 71 6.85 8.66 -17.22
N ALA A 72 6.45 8.56 -18.49
CA ALA A 72 5.13 8.97 -18.93
C ALA A 72 4.02 8.08 -18.34
N GLU A 73 4.25 6.77 -18.30
CA GLU A 73 3.35 5.81 -17.65
C GLU A 73 3.22 6.06 -16.15
N ALA A 74 4.34 6.32 -15.46
CA ALA A 74 4.33 6.63 -14.04
C ALA A 74 3.52 7.89 -13.71
N ARG A 75 3.67 8.96 -14.51
CA ARG A 75 2.89 10.19 -14.34
C ARG A 75 1.39 9.96 -14.58
N ALA A 76 1.04 9.21 -15.62
CA ALA A 76 -0.35 8.87 -15.88
C ALA A 76 -0.98 8.08 -14.72
N ALA A 77 -0.22 7.17 -14.10
CA ALA A 77 -0.66 6.44 -12.92
C ALA A 77 -0.86 7.36 -11.70
N LEU A 78 0.04 8.33 -11.47
CA LEU A 78 -0.09 9.32 -10.42
C LEU A 78 -1.30 10.26 -10.63
N ASP A 79 -1.55 10.69 -11.88
CA ASP A 79 -2.72 11.49 -12.24
C ASP A 79 -4.04 10.74 -11.99
N GLN A 80 -4.09 9.46 -12.37
CA GLN A 80 -5.24 8.60 -12.10
C GLN A 80 -5.46 8.46 -10.59
N LEU A 81 -4.41 8.14 -9.83
CA LEU A 81 -4.49 8.03 -8.38
C LEU A 81 -4.94 9.34 -7.72
N GLY A 82 -4.47 10.49 -8.22
CA GLY A 82 -4.94 11.80 -7.77
C GLY A 82 -6.45 11.98 -7.97
N THR A 83 -6.99 11.48 -9.08
CA THR A 83 -8.44 11.49 -9.36
C THR A 83 -9.20 10.57 -8.41
N THR A 84 -8.72 9.34 -8.20
CA THR A 84 -9.34 8.38 -7.26
C THR A 84 -9.39 8.94 -5.83
N VAL A 85 -8.32 9.61 -5.39
CA VAL A 85 -8.25 10.28 -4.07
C VAL A 85 -9.28 11.40 -3.95
N ASP A 86 -9.45 12.22 -4.99
CA ASP A 86 -10.43 13.32 -4.99
C ASP A 86 -11.88 12.80 -4.96
N ASP A 87 -12.16 11.71 -5.69
CA ASP A 87 -13.46 11.05 -5.71
C ASP A 87 -13.80 10.46 -4.33
N ALA A 88 -12.86 9.75 -3.70
CA ALA A 88 -13.03 9.20 -2.36
C ALA A 88 -13.25 10.31 -1.31
N ARG A 89 -12.56 11.45 -1.46
CA ARG A 89 -12.75 12.60 -0.58
C ARG A 89 -14.15 13.18 -0.71
N THR A 90 -14.61 13.40 -1.95
CA THR A 90 -15.96 13.89 -2.22
C THR A 90 -17.01 12.97 -1.61
N ARG A 91 -16.81 11.64 -1.75
CA ARG A 91 -17.69 10.64 -1.13
C ARG A 91 -17.70 10.72 0.39
N ALA A 92 -16.54 10.92 1.02
CA ALA A 92 -16.43 11.09 2.46
C ALA A 92 -17.18 12.34 2.95
N GLU A 93 -17.12 13.44 2.18
CA GLU A 93 -17.88 14.67 2.47
C GLU A 93 -19.40 14.45 2.36
N ASP A 94 -19.86 13.78 1.29
CA ASP A 94 -21.28 13.43 1.10
C ASP A 94 -21.85 12.52 2.21
N LEU A 95 -21.01 11.68 2.82
CA LEU A 95 -21.41 10.78 3.90
C LEU A 95 -21.61 11.49 5.24
N ARG A 96 -21.04 12.70 5.42
CA ARG A 96 -21.18 13.47 6.67
C ARG A 96 -22.65 13.78 6.98
N ASP A 97 -23.44 14.06 5.95
CA ASP A 97 -24.87 14.32 6.09
C ASP A 97 -25.66 13.04 6.43
N GLN A 98 -25.25 11.89 5.89
CA GLN A 98 -25.92 10.61 6.14
C GLN A 98 -25.67 10.10 7.56
N VAL A 99 -24.47 10.34 8.12
CA VAL A 99 -24.16 9.93 9.49
C VAL A 99 -24.82 10.81 10.55
N GLU A 100 -25.28 12.02 10.21
CA GLU A 100 -26.06 12.88 11.12
C GLU A 100 -27.38 12.22 11.54
N GLU A 101 -27.94 11.31 10.75
CA GLU A 101 -29.18 10.61 11.11
C GLU A 101 -28.95 9.50 12.17
N LEU A 102 -27.69 9.16 12.47
CA LEU A 102 -27.35 8.15 13.47
C LEU A 102 -27.59 8.65 14.91
N ALA A 103 -27.75 7.68 15.83
CA ALA A 103 -27.78 7.95 17.26
C ALA A 103 -26.49 8.66 17.71
N PRO A 104 -26.54 9.59 18.69
CA PRO A 104 -25.43 10.51 18.99
C PRO A 104 -24.06 9.86 19.24
N ALA A 105 -24.03 8.69 19.91
CA ALA A 105 -22.77 7.97 20.16
C ALA A 105 -22.15 7.43 18.86
N ARG A 106 -22.96 6.77 18.02
CA ARG A 106 -22.52 6.22 16.72
C ARG A 106 -22.18 7.32 15.73
N ARG A 107 -22.92 8.43 15.75
CA ARG A 107 -22.62 9.60 14.93
C ARG A 107 -21.22 10.14 15.22
N LYS A 108 -20.85 10.27 16.49
CA LYS A 108 -19.52 10.77 16.87
C LYS A 108 -18.39 9.86 16.39
N GLU A 109 -18.58 8.54 16.51
CA GLU A 109 -17.62 7.54 16.02
C GLU A 109 -17.50 7.61 14.49
N ALA A 110 -18.62 7.68 13.78
CA ALA A 110 -18.63 7.81 12.32
C ALA A 110 -18.02 9.12 11.81
N GLN A 111 -18.28 10.24 12.48
CA GLN A 111 -17.64 11.51 12.16
C GLN A 111 -16.12 11.45 12.36
N ALA A 112 -15.65 10.83 13.45
CA ALA A 112 -14.22 10.65 13.68
C ALA A 112 -13.57 9.76 12.60
N ALA A 113 -14.23 8.67 12.19
CA ALA A 113 -13.72 7.82 11.11
C ALA A 113 -13.70 8.55 9.75
N LEU A 114 -14.73 9.35 9.44
CA LEU A 114 -14.74 10.19 8.23
C LEU A 114 -13.67 11.28 8.27
N ASP A 115 -13.39 11.87 9.43
CA ASP A 115 -12.31 12.84 9.60
C ASP A 115 -10.94 12.19 9.37
N GLU A 116 -10.70 11.00 9.91
CA GLU A 116 -9.47 10.24 9.69
C GLU A 116 -9.30 9.86 8.21
N ALA A 117 -10.36 9.37 7.57
CA ALA A 117 -10.34 9.07 6.14
C ALA A 117 -10.04 10.32 5.28
N THR A 118 -10.65 11.46 5.61
CA THR A 118 -10.39 12.73 4.91
C THR A 118 -8.93 13.16 5.08
N ALA A 119 -8.37 13.00 6.28
CA ALA A 119 -6.97 13.32 6.56
C ALA A 119 -6.01 12.38 5.82
N ALA A 120 -6.27 11.08 5.82
CA ALA A 120 -5.50 10.09 5.08
C ALA A 120 -5.50 10.36 3.56
N LEU A 121 -6.65 10.73 3.00
CA LEU A 121 -6.76 11.12 1.59
C LEU A 121 -6.00 12.41 1.28
N ALA A 122 -6.01 13.39 2.18
CA ALA A 122 -5.20 14.60 2.03
C ALA A 122 -3.69 14.29 2.05
N ASP A 123 -3.26 13.38 2.93
CA ASP A 123 -1.87 12.91 2.98
C ASP A 123 -1.49 12.14 1.70
N ALA A 124 -2.38 11.30 1.19
CA ALA A 124 -2.20 10.61 -0.09
C ALA A 124 -2.06 11.60 -1.25
N ARG A 125 -2.91 12.63 -1.31
CA ARG A 125 -2.81 13.68 -2.33
C ARG A 125 -1.46 14.41 -2.27
N ALA A 126 -1.02 14.78 -1.07
CA ALA A 126 0.27 15.44 -0.89
C ALA A 126 1.45 14.53 -1.30
N ALA A 127 1.36 13.23 -1.03
CA ALA A 127 2.38 12.26 -1.44
C ALA A 127 2.43 12.10 -2.97
N VAL A 128 1.27 12.04 -3.64
CA VAL A 128 1.16 11.99 -5.11
C VAL A 128 1.75 13.25 -5.75
N GLU A 129 1.40 14.43 -5.25
CA GLU A 129 1.94 15.70 -5.74
C GLU A 129 3.47 15.81 -5.53
N SER A 130 3.98 15.23 -4.44
CA SER A 130 5.42 15.17 -4.19
C SER A 130 6.12 14.20 -5.16
N ALA A 131 5.51 13.05 -5.44
CA ALA A 131 6.05 12.02 -6.33
C ALA A 131 6.03 12.43 -7.81
N ASP A 132 5.06 13.24 -8.24
CA ASP A 132 5.02 13.76 -9.62
C ASP A 132 6.23 14.68 -9.94
N GLY A 133 6.68 15.41 -8.92
CA GLY A 133 7.83 16.31 -9.02
C GLY A 133 9.20 15.66 -8.81
N ASP A 134 9.27 14.51 -8.12
CA ASP A 134 10.52 13.88 -7.70
C ASP A 134 10.36 12.36 -7.48
N ALA A 135 11.12 11.57 -8.24
CA ALA A 135 11.18 10.10 -8.10
C ALA A 135 12.23 9.67 -7.05
N SER A 136 12.26 10.36 -5.91
CA SER A 136 13.21 10.10 -4.82
C SER A 136 12.71 9.04 -3.84
N ALA A 137 13.64 8.51 -3.04
CA ALA A 137 13.30 7.56 -1.97
C ALA A 137 12.36 8.18 -0.93
N GLU A 138 12.45 9.51 -0.73
CA GLU A 138 11.56 10.28 0.12
C GLU A 138 10.13 10.29 -0.41
N ALA A 139 9.94 10.44 -1.73
CA ALA A 139 8.62 10.37 -2.35
C ALA A 139 8.01 8.96 -2.25
N GLU A 140 8.81 7.91 -2.50
CA GLU A 140 8.37 6.52 -2.31
C GLU A 140 7.95 6.26 -0.86
N ALA A 141 8.74 6.75 0.11
CA ALA A 141 8.41 6.63 1.53
C ALA A 141 7.12 7.39 1.90
N ALA A 142 6.88 8.56 1.29
CA ALA A 142 5.65 9.31 1.48
C ALA A 142 4.43 8.55 0.94
N LEU A 143 4.52 7.96 -0.26
CA LEU A 143 3.44 7.13 -0.83
C LEU A 143 3.16 5.91 0.05
N ALA A 144 4.19 5.23 0.54
CA ALA A 144 4.03 4.09 1.45
C ALA A 144 3.39 4.48 2.79
N ALA A 145 3.79 5.62 3.37
CA ALA A 145 3.20 6.11 4.62
C ALA A 145 1.74 6.54 4.43
N ALA A 146 1.42 7.22 3.33
CA ALA A 146 0.06 7.58 2.98
C ALA A 146 -0.83 6.34 2.80
N ARG A 147 -0.32 5.31 2.12
CA ARG A 147 -1.01 4.03 1.96
C ARG A 147 -1.38 3.41 3.30
N THR A 148 -0.43 3.34 4.23
CA THR A 148 -0.71 2.79 5.57
C THR A 148 -1.81 3.57 6.29
N ARG A 149 -1.82 4.91 6.18
CA ARG A 149 -2.90 5.73 6.76
C ARG A 149 -4.25 5.47 6.09
N VAL A 150 -4.27 5.28 4.78
CA VAL A 150 -5.49 4.94 4.03
C VAL A 150 -6.03 3.56 4.46
N GLU A 151 -5.15 2.55 4.59
CA GLU A 151 -5.50 1.21 5.10
C GLU A 151 -6.03 1.28 6.55
N ASP A 152 -5.42 2.07 7.42
CA ASP A 152 -5.89 2.26 8.81
C ASP A 152 -7.27 2.95 8.86
N ALA A 153 -7.49 3.98 8.04
CA ALA A 153 -8.77 4.67 7.95
C ALA A 153 -9.88 3.76 7.36
N GLN A 154 -9.54 2.94 6.36
CA GLN A 154 -10.42 1.92 5.79
C GLN A 154 -10.87 0.93 6.87
N ALA A 155 -9.94 0.38 7.66
CA ALA A 155 -10.27 -0.53 8.75
C ALA A 155 -11.17 0.10 9.82
N GLU A 156 -10.96 1.37 10.18
CA GLU A 156 -11.83 2.05 11.15
C GLU A 156 -13.23 2.33 10.56
N LEU A 157 -13.34 2.70 9.29
CA LEU A 157 -14.63 2.84 8.61
C LEU A 157 -15.39 1.52 8.55
N GLU A 158 -14.74 0.39 8.26
CA GLU A 158 -15.39 -0.93 8.28
C GLU A 158 -15.92 -1.28 9.66
N LYS A 159 -15.13 -1.01 10.71
CA LYS A 159 -15.54 -1.22 12.09
C LYS A 159 -16.76 -0.39 12.45
N VAL A 160 -16.75 0.90 12.12
CA VAL A 160 -17.91 1.77 12.33
C VAL A 160 -19.10 1.33 11.48
N ALA A 161 -18.89 0.91 10.24
CA ALA A 161 -19.95 0.43 9.35
C ALA A 161 -20.63 -0.83 9.90
N ALA A 162 -19.85 -1.77 10.44
CA ALA A 162 -20.37 -2.99 11.07
C ALA A 162 -21.22 -2.69 12.33
N ASP A 163 -20.87 -1.60 13.03
CA ASP A 163 -21.62 -1.09 14.17
C ASP A 163 -22.82 -0.23 13.75
N ALA A 164 -22.71 0.49 12.63
CA ALA A 164 -23.79 1.21 11.99
C ALA A 164 -24.79 0.23 11.36
N GLY A 165 -26.02 0.68 11.11
CA GLY A 165 -27.02 -0.12 10.41
C GLY A 165 -27.73 0.72 9.36
N GLY A 166 -28.31 0.05 8.36
CA GLY A 166 -29.03 0.71 7.27
C GLY A 166 -28.11 1.51 6.35
N THR A 167 -28.64 2.56 5.74
CA THR A 167 -27.98 3.34 4.67
C THR A 167 -26.62 3.90 5.08
N ALA A 168 -26.44 4.30 6.34
CA ALA A 168 -25.15 4.82 6.81
C ALA A 168 -24.08 3.73 6.82
N ALA A 169 -24.42 2.48 7.16
CA ALA A 169 -23.48 1.36 7.10
C ALA A 169 -23.07 1.07 5.65
N ASP A 170 -24.04 1.04 4.73
CA ASP A 170 -23.78 0.83 3.30
C ASP A 170 -22.88 1.94 2.72
N GLY A 171 -23.15 3.19 3.11
CA GLY A 171 -22.35 4.34 2.71
C GLY A 171 -20.90 4.28 3.20
N LEU A 172 -20.70 3.99 4.50
CA LEU A 172 -19.38 3.86 5.10
C LEU A 172 -18.60 2.67 4.53
N SER A 173 -19.26 1.53 4.27
CA SER A 173 -18.65 0.37 3.61
C SER A 173 -18.21 0.72 2.19
N GLY A 174 -19.04 1.45 1.42
CA GLY A 174 -18.67 1.87 0.07
C GLY A 174 -17.50 2.86 0.05
N LEU A 175 -17.34 3.70 1.08
CA LEU A 175 -16.14 4.53 1.21
C LEU A 175 -14.91 3.69 1.58
N ALA A 176 -15.07 2.70 2.47
CA ALA A 176 -13.99 1.78 2.81
C ALA A 176 -13.47 1.04 1.57
N ASP A 177 -14.36 0.57 0.69
CA ASP A 177 -13.99 -0.03 -0.60
C ASP A 177 -13.18 0.94 -1.47
N GLN A 178 -13.59 2.21 -1.56
CA GLN A 178 -12.84 3.23 -2.31
C GLN A 178 -11.46 3.52 -1.71
N LEU A 179 -11.32 3.53 -0.38
CA LEU A 179 -10.03 3.67 0.27
C LEU A 179 -9.12 2.47 -0.02
N GLN A 180 -9.68 1.26 -0.11
CA GLN A 180 -8.94 0.07 -0.53
C GLN A 180 -8.40 0.23 -1.96
N ASP A 181 -9.21 0.75 -2.90
CA ASP A 181 -8.76 1.05 -4.26
C ASP A 181 -7.60 2.07 -4.26
N VAL A 182 -7.72 3.15 -3.48
CA VAL A 182 -6.63 4.13 -3.30
C VAL A 182 -5.36 3.50 -2.73
N ALA A 183 -5.48 2.61 -1.74
CA ALA A 183 -4.34 1.93 -1.13
C ALA A 183 -3.63 1.00 -2.14
N ASP A 184 -4.39 0.33 -3.01
CA ASP A 184 -3.87 -0.56 -4.05
C ASP A 184 -3.17 0.23 -5.17
N GLU A 185 -3.73 1.38 -5.57
CA GLU A 185 -3.11 2.31 -6.51
C GLU A 185 -1.83 2.93 -5.93
N LEU A 186 -1.82 3.34 -4.65
CA LEU A 186 -0.61 3.82 -3.95
C LEU A 186 0.49 2.76 -3.91
N ARG A 187 0.13 1.50 -3.65
CA ARG A 187 1.07 0.37 -3.66
C ARG A 187 1.73 0.20 -5.03
N THR A 188 0.91 0.30 -6.09
CA THR A 188 1.39 0.22 -7.48
C THR A 188 2.30 1.40 -7.81
N ALA A 189 1.93 2.61 -7.40
CA ALA A 189 2.71 3.83 -7.63
C ALA A 189 4.06 3.82 -6.86
N SER A 190 4.12 3.20 -5.68
CA SER A 190 5.37 3.03 -4.92
C SER A 190 6.22 1.83 -5.38
N GLY A 191 5.83 1.14 -6.46
CA GLY A 191 6.56 -0.01 -7.01
C GLY A 191 6.69 -1.21 -6.06
N SER A 192 5.74 -1.39 -5.14
CA SER A 192 5.82 -2.34 -4.00
C SER A 192 4.84 -3.49 -4.07
#